data_AF-A0A2I1IML6-F1
#
_entry.id   AF-A0A2I1IML6-F1
#
_cell.length_a   1.000
_cell.length_b   1.000
_cell.length_c   1.000
_cell.angle_alpha   90.00
_cell.angle_beta   90.00
_cell.angle_gamma   90.00
#
_symmetry.space_group_name_H-M   'P 1'
#
loop_
_entity.id
_entity.type
_entity.pdbx_description
1 polymer ?
#
loop_
_entity_poly.entity_id
_entity_poly.type
_entity_poly.pdbx_seq_one_letter_code
_entity_poly.pdbx_strand_id
1 'polypeptide(L)'
;MAKGVSKQAKALELWRKGSTAATIAKKLGYTSEGAALKACVKELAKAPATTVQQQRAIERERLDLVAARVMISALDGDAIAAKQLLDIQRRREELAAAAASKTGPLVEAVQATAKACEGLEAGGADAALVRACLKIAEHVDNIDRFGTAAEQTKARYLIPHLTNMLREMGATPAARAAREAGKAPEKSKLAQMQQARDRLRAV
;
A
#
# COMPACT_ATOMS: atom_id res chain seq x y z
N MET A 1 -23.06 36.28 -16.74
CA MET A 1 -23.24 35.42 -17.94
C MET A 1 -22.81 34.01 -17.58
N ALA A 2 -23.72 33.04 -17.53
CA ALA A 2 -23.41 31.65 -17.19
C ALA A 2 -22.56 31.03 -18.33
N LYS A 3 -21.28 30.73 -18.06
CA LYS A 3 -20.44 29.98 -19.01
C LYS A 3 -21.07 28.59 -19.18
N GLY A 4 -21.59 28.32 -20.38
CA GLY A 4 -22.10 27.00 -20.72
C GLY A 4 -21.06 25.91 -20.42
N VAL A 5 -21.52 24.78 -19.85
CA VAL A 5 -20.66 23.65 -19.48
C VAL A 5 -19.85 23.21 -20.71
N SER A 6 -18.52 23.22 -20.58
CA SER A 6 -17.61 22.93 -21.70
C SER A 6 -17.87 21.51 -22.24
N LYS A 7 -17.64 21.30 -23.54
CA LYS A 7 -17.73 19.97 -24.17
C LYS A 7 -16.80 18.94 -23.49
N GLN A 8 -15.69 19.41 -22.93
CA GLN A 8 -14.72 18.61 -22.18
C GLN A 8 -15.27 18.22 -20.79
N ALA A 9 -15.98 19.14 -20.11
CA ALA A 9 -16.64 18.86 -18.84
C ALA A 9 -17.77 17.84 -18.99
N LYS A 10 -18.58 17.92 -20.06
CA LYS A 10 -19.60 16.90 -20.37
C LYS A 10 -18.99 15.54 -20.69
N ALA A 11 -17.84 15.52 -21.36
CA ALA A 11 -17.11 14.28 -21.64
C ALA A 11 -16.63 13.61 -20.35
N LEU A 12 -16.03 14.40 -19.45
CA LEU A 12 -15.59 13.93 -18.13
C LEU A 12 -16.77 13.40 -17.30
N GLU A 13 -17.93 14.05 -17.33
CA GLU A 13 -19.13 13.60 -16.62
C GLU A 13 -19.63 12.24 -17.14
N LEU A 14 -19.74 12.06 -18.46
CA LEU A 14 -20.12 10.78 -19.05
C LEU A 14 -19.10 9.67 -18.74
N TRP A 15 -17.82 10.02 -18.74
CA TRP A 15 -16.76 9.08 -18.39
C TRP A 15 -16.80 8.68 -16.91
N ARG A 16 -17.12 9.61 -16.00
CA ARG A 16 -17.35 9.31 -14.58
C ARG A 16 -18.54 8.37 -14.38
N LYS A 17 -19.58 8.50 -15.19
CA LYS A 17 -20.75 7.59 -15.22
C LYS A 17 -20.47 6.25 -15.92
N GLY A 18 -19.22 5.94 -16.26
CA GLY A 18 -18.82 4.66 -16.84
C GLY A 18 -19.04 4.54 -18.36
N SER A 19 -19.33 5.63 -19.07
CA SER A 19 -19.41 5.57 -20.54
C SER A 19 -18.04 5.33 -21.15
N THR A 20 -17.96 4.46 -22.17
CA THR A 20 -16.72 4.20 -22.91
C THR A 20 -16.29 5.40 -23.76
N ALA A 21 -14.99 5.52 -24.07
CA ALA A 21 -14.47 6.59 -24.91
C ALA A 21 -15.15 6.61 -26.30
N ALA A 22 -15.47 5.44 -26.85
CA ALA A 22 -16.28 5.26 -28.06
C ALA A 22 -17.66 5.91 -27.94
N THR A 23 -18.39 5.61 -26.86
CA THR A 23 -19.73 6.15 -26.61
C THR A 23 -19.70 7.67 -26.44
N ILE A 24 -18.67 8.19 -25.76
CA ILE A 24 -18.48 9.62 -25.53
C ILE A 24 -18.14 10.33 -26.85
N ALA A 25 -17.28 9.73 -27.67
CA ALA A 25 -16.92 10.28 -28.98
C ALA A 25 -18.15 10.42 -29.87
N LYS A 26 -19.01 9.40 -29.92
CA LYS A 26 -20.26 9.44 -30.68
C LYS A 26 -21.26 10.46 -30.12
N LYS A 27 -21.48 10.48 -28.80
CA LYS A 27 -22.46 11.38 -28.16
C LYS A 27 -22.08 12.85 -28.20
N LEU A 28 -20.79 13.17 -28.13
CA LEU A 28 -20.31 14.54 -28.10
C LEU A 28 -19.70 15.00 -29.44
N GLY A 29 -19.57 14.11 -30.43
CA GLY A 29 -18.99 14.43 -31.74
C GLY A 29 -17.50 14.74 -31.64
N TYR A 30 -16.72 13.85 -31.01
CA TYR A 30 -15.25 13.88 -31.13
C TYR A 30 -14.83 13.11 -32.38
N THR A 31 -13.72 13.52 -32.98
CA THR A 31 -13.19 12.92 -34.22
C THR A 31 -12.73 11.48 -34.05
N SER A 32 -12.36 11.08 -32.83
CA SER A 32 -11.96 9.72 -32.49
C SER A 32 -12.17 9.43 -31.01
N GLU A 33 -12.15 8.14 -30.65
CA GLU A 33 -12.17 7.70 -29.25
C GLU A 33 -10.99 8.26 -28.46
N GLY A 34 -9.80 8.27 -29.07
CA GLY A 34 -8.60 8.85 -28.49
C GLY A 34 -8.73 10.36 -28.22
N ALA A 35 -9.42 11.11 -29.09
CA ALA A 35 -9.69 12.52 -28.88
C ALA A 35 -10.67 12.75 -27.71
N ALA A 36 -11.70 11.90 -27.58
CA ALA A 36 -12.63 11.94 -26.45
C ALA A 36 -11.93 11.62 -25.12
N LEU A 37 -11.08 10.58 -25.09
CA LEU A 37 -10.29 10.21 -23.91
C LEU A 37 -9.33 11.33 -23.51
N LYS A 38 -8.60 11.90 -24.48
CA LYS A 38 -7.69 13.03 -24.25
C LYS A 38 -8.40 14.25 -23.68
N ALA A 39 -9.63 14.53 -24.14
CA ALA A 39 -10.47 15.60 -23.59
C ALA A 39 -10.90 15.32 -22.14
N CYS A 40 -11.28 14.07 -21.81
CA CYS A 40 -11.61 13.67 -20.45
C CYS A 40 -10.40 13.81 -19.50
N VAL A 41 -9.23 13.33 -19.93
CA VAL A 41 -7.97 13.43 -19.15
C VAL A 41 -7.55 14.88 -18.95
N LYS A 42 -7.63 15.71 -19.99
CA LYS A 42 -7.29 17.14 -19.91
C LYS A 42 -8.21 17.89 -18.96
N GLU A 43 -9.51 17.56 -18.95
CA GLU A 43 -10.45 18.18 -18.02
C GLU A 43 -10.29 17.66 -16.59
N LEU A 44 -9.97 16.37 -16.43
CA LEU A 44 -9.63 15.79 -15.13
C LEU A 44 -8.40 16.47 -14.52
N ALA A 45 -7.39 16.79 -15.34
CA ALA A 45 -6.17 17.47 -14.90
C ALA A 45 -6.39 18.94 -14.47
N LYS A 46 -7.52 19.55 -14.84
CA LYS A 46 -7.92 20.90 -14.38
C LYS A 46 -8.61 20.87 -13.02
N ALA A 47 -9.11 19.70 -12.59
CA ALA A 47 -9.58 19.56 -11.22
C ALA A 47 -8.39 19.78 -10.27
N PRO A 48 -8.58 20.43 -9.10
CA PRO A 48 -7.54 20.47 -8.08
C PRO A 48 -7.03 19.05 -7.86
N ALA A 49 -5.71 18.90 -7.74
CA ALA A 49 -5.06 17.60 -7.62
C ALA A 49 -5.85 16.72 -6.64
N THR A 50 -6.58 15.75 -7.19
CA THR A 50 -7.49 14.94 -6.39
C THR A 50 -6.64 14.24 -5.36
N THR A 51 -6.93 14.45 -4.08
CA THR A 51 -6.20 13.78 -3.02
C THR A 51 -6.31 12.27 -3.21
N VAL A 52 -5.33 11.51 -2.74
CA VAL A 52 -5.35 10.03 -2.84
C VAL A 52 -6.68 9.47 -2.29
N GLN A 53 -7.25 10.13 -1.29
CA GLN A 53 -8.52 9.83 -0.65
C GLN A 53 -9.71 10.06 -1.61
N GLN A 54 -9.72 11.17 -2.35
CA GLN A 54 -10.75 11.44 -3.36
C GLN A 54 -10.66 10.46 -4.54
N GLN A 55 -9.44 10.09 -4.97
CA GLN A 55 -9.26 9.07 -6.02
C GLN A 55 -9.76 7.71 -5.57
N ARG A 56 -9.47 7.30 -4.32
CA ARG A 56 -9.99 6.06 -3.74
C ARG A 56 -11.52 6.05 -3.62
N ALA A 57 -12.13 7.18 -3.28
CA ALA A 57 -13.58 7.31 -3.21
C ALA A 57 -14.24 7.10 -4.59
N ILE A 58 -13.69 7.71 -5.64
CA ILE A 58 -14.15 7.53 -7.02
C ILE A 58 -13.99 6.07 -7.46
N GLU A 59 -12.86 5.44 -7.14
CA GLU A 59 -12.63 4.05 -7.53
C GLU A 59 -13.56 3.09 -6.79
N ARG A 60 -13.88 3.36 -5.51
CA ARG A 60 -14.87 2.60 -4.77
C ARG A 60 -16.25 2.67 -5.43
N GLU A 61 -16.69 3.87 -5.82
CA GLU A 61 -17.98 4.06 -6.50
C GLU A 61 -18.03 3.29 -7.85
N ARG A 62 -16.93 3.29 -8.60
CA ARG A 62 -16.85 2.50 -9.84
C ARG A 62 -16.95 0.99 -9.57
N LEU A 63 -16.25 0.50 -8.55
CA LEU A 63 -16.33 -0.89 -8.15
C LEU A 63 -17.74 -1.27 -7.66
N ASP A 64 -18.46 -0.37 -6.99
CA ASP A 64 -19.86 -0.57 -6.60
C ASP A 64 -20.76 -0.79 -7.83
N LEU A 65 -20.60 0.04 -8.87
CA LEU A 65 -21.35 -0.08 -10.12
C LEU A 65 -21.07 -1.39 -10.86
N VAL A 66 -19.79 -1.79 -10.94
CA VAL A 66 -19.39 -3.06 -11.57
C VAL A 66 -19.90 -4.25 -10.76
N ALA A 67 -19.77 -4.20 -9.42
CA ALA A 67 -20.26 -5.25 -8.53
C ALA A 67 -21.77 -5.47 -8.72
N ALA A 68 -22.56 -4.41 -8.80
CA ALA A 68 -24.00 -4.51 -9.02
C ALA A 68 -24.34 -5.24 -10.33
N ARG A 69 -23.56 -5.00 -11.40
CA ARG A 69 -23.76 -5.69 -12.69
C ARG A 69 -23.35 -7.15 -12.64
N VAL A 70 -22.18 -7.45 -12.04
CA VAL A 70 -21.66 -8.83 -11.91
C VAL A 70 -22.53 -9.66 -10.98
N MET A 71 -23.11 -9.05 -9.93
CA MET A 71 -23.98 -9.72 -8.97
C MET A 71 -25.20 -10.36 -9.63
N ILE A 72 -25.78 -9.73 -10.66
CA ILE A 72 -26.92 -10.32 -11.40
C ILE A 72 -26.52 -11.67 -12.01
N SER A 73 -25.39 -11.72 -12.73
CA SER A 73 -24.90 -12.95 -13.34
C SER A 73 -24.49 -14.00 -12.30
N ALA A 74 -23.92 -13.58 -11.18
CA ALA A 74 -23.57 -14.48 -10.08
C ALA A 74 -24.81 -15.13 -9.44
N LEU A 75 -25.91 -14.37 -9.28
CA LEU A 75 -27.19 -14.88 -8.77
C LEU A 75 -27.86 -15.88 -9.72
N ASP A 76 -27.62 -15.74 -11.02
CA ASP A 76 -28.08 -16.69 -12.05
C ASP A 76 -27.24 -17.98 -12.11
N GLY A 77 -26.25 -18.13 -11.22
CA GLY A 77 -25.43 -19.35 -11.09
C GLY A 77 -24.13 -19.35 -11.88
N ASP A 78 -23.71 -18.22 -12.47
CA ASP A 78 -22.40 -18.11 -13.13
C ASP A 78 -21.27 -18.10 -12.08
N ALA A 79 -20.57 -19.23 -11.97
CA ALA A 79 -19.45 -19.41 -11.04
C ALA A 79 -18.26 -18.46 -11.30
N ILE A 80 -18.06 -18.03 -12.56
CA ILE A 80 -17.00 -17.07 -12.91
C ILE A 80 -17.41 -15.68 -12.39
N ALA A 81 -18.67 -15.29 -12.61
CA ALA A 81 -19.20 -14.04 -12.08
C ALA A 81 -19.17 -14.01 -10.54
N ALA A 82 -19.48 -15.13 -9.88
CA ALA A 82 -19.39 -15.25 -8.43
C ALA A 82 -17.95 -15.01 -7.92
N LYS A 83 -16.95 -15.58 -8.59
CA LYS A 83 -15.53 -15.34 -8.27
C LYS A 83 -15.14 -13.87 -8.49
N GLN A 84 -15.54 -13.29 -9.63
CA GLN A 84 -15.28 -11.88 -9.93
C GLN A 84 -15.92 -10.95 -8.90
N LEU A 85 -17.12 -11.27 -8.41
CA LEU A 85 -17.79 -10.52 -7.36
C LEU A 85 -17.00 -10.53 -6.05
N LEU A 86 -16.47 -11.69 -5.64
CA LEU A 86 -15.61 -11.81 -4.46
C LEU A 86 -14.31 -11.01 -4.61
N ASP A 87 -13.69 -11.02 -5.79
CA ASP A 87 -12.50 -10.23 -6.08
C ASP A 87 -12.78 -8.72 -6.00
N ILE A 88 -13.91 -8.28 -6.54
CA ILE A 88 -14.36 -6.88 -6.45
C ILE A 88 -14.65 -6.50 -4.98
N GLN A 89 -15.30 -7.36 -4.21
CA GLN A 89 -15.57 -7.12 -2.78
C GLN A 89 -14.29 -6.93 -1.98
N ARG A 90 -13.30 -7.83 -2.16
CA ARG A 90 -11.97 -7.69 -1.56
C ARG A 90 -11.32 -6.36 -1.91
N ARG A 91 -11.36 -5.96 -3.19
CA ARG A 91 -10.77 -4.68 -3.61
C ARG A 91 -11.47 -3.47 -2.99
N ARG A 92 -12.79 -3.53 -2.78
CA ARG A 92 -13.57 -2.49 -2.09
C ARG A 92 -13.16 -2.37 -0.61
N GLU A 93 -12.93 -3.49 0.07
CA GLU A 93 -12.45 -3.52 1.45
C GLU A 93 -11.04 -2.97 1.60
N GLU A 94 -10.12 -3.32 0.68
CA GLU A 94 -8.77 -2.76 0.64
C GLU A 94 -8.79 -1.24 0.50
N LEU A 95 -9.61 -0.70 -0.41
CA LEU A 95 -9.75 0.75 -0.59
C LEU A 95 -10.36 1.43 0.64
N ALA A 96 -11.34 0.79 1.29
CA ALA A 96 -11.95 1.30 2.51
C ALA A 96 -10.96 1.30 3.68
N ALA A 97 -10.15 0.26 3.83
CA ALA A 97 -9.14 0.17 4.88
C ALA A 97 -7.96 1.10 4.66
N ALA A 98 -7.50 1.23 3.41
CA ALA A 98 -6.48 2.20 3.04
C ALA A 98 -6.98 3.64 3.31
N ALA A 99 -8.27 3.91 3.12
CA ALA A 99 -8.89 5.19 3.50
C ALA A 99 -9.02 5.36 5.02
N ALA A 100 -9.23 4.27 5.76
CA ALA A 100 -9.34 4.30 7.22
C ALA A 100 -8.02 4.57 7.94
N SER A 101 -6.86 4.47 7.24
CA SER A 101 -5.51 4.82 7.72
C SER A 101 -5.30 4.56 9.21
N LYS A 102 -5.72 3.39 9.67
CA LYS A 102 -5.27 2.88 10.95
C LYS A 102 -3.99 2.13 10.63
N THR A 103 -2.88 2.66 11.12
CA THR A 103 -1.63 1.91 11.22
C THR A 103 -1.98 0.53 11.78
N GLY A 104 -1.54 -0.52 11.11
CA GLY A 104 -1.86 -1.87 11.57
C GLY A 104 -1.25 -2.14 12.95
N PRO A 105 -1.83 -3.05 13.75
CA PRO A 105 -1.41 -3.27 15.13
C PRO A 105 0.06 -3.66 15.25
N LEU A 106 0.61 -4.42 14.28
CA LEU A 106 2.03 -4.77 14.29
C LEU A 106 2.91 -3.58 13.90
N VAL A 107 2.49 -2.77 12.92
CA VAL A 107 3.21 -1.53 12.58
C VAL A 107 3.25 -0.58 13.78
N GLU A 108 2.14 -0.41 14.51
CA GLU A 108 2.09 0.40 15.73
C GLU A 108 3.05 -0.13 16.80
N ALA A 109 3.08 -1.45 17.03
CA ALA A 109 3.98 -2.08 17.99
C ALA A 109 5.46 -1.91 17.62
N VAL A 110 5.81 -2.03 16.32
CA VAL A 110 7.18 -1.80 15.83
C VAL A 110 7.59 -0.34 16.00
N GLN A 111 6.70 0.61 15.69
CA GLN A 111 6.96 2.04 15.91
C GLN A 111 7.16 2.37 17.39
N ALA A 112 6.31 1.82 18.27
CA ALA A 112 6.43 2.00 19.71
C ALA A 112 7.76 1.44 20.22
N THR A 113 8.14 0.26 19.75
CA THR A 113 9.42 -0.37 20.10
C THR A 113 10.61 0.47 19.64
N ALA A 114 10.62 0.95 18.40
CA ALA A 114 11.68 1.80 17.87
C ALA A 114 11.83 3.10 18.67
N LYS A 115 10.71 3.75 19.04
CA LYS A 115 10.71 4.96 19.88
C LYS A 115 11.25 4.71 21.30
N ALA A 116 10.98 3.54 21.87
CA ALA A 116 11.42 3.19 23.21
C ALA A 116 12.89 2.73 23.30
N CYS A 117 13.56 2.53 22.15
CA CYS A 117 14.96 2.08 22.13
C CYS A 117 15.91 3.27 22.26
N GLU A 118 16.56 3.39 23.42
CA GLU A 118 17.61 4.39 23.63
C GLU A 118 18.82 4.15 22.72
N GLY A 119 19.24 5.21 22.04
CA GLY A 119 20.34 5.20 21.08
C GLY A 119 19.99 4.69 19.67
N LEU A 120 18.71 4.45 19.37
CA LEU A 120 18.26 4.15 18.01
C LEU A 120 17.97 5.44 17.23
N GLU A 121 18.69 5.66 16.12
CA GLU A 121 18.49 6.82 15.26
C GLU A 121 17.50 6.52 14.13
N ALA A 122 16.22 6.41 14.47
CA ALA A 122 15.17 6.02 13.51
C ALA A 122 15.04 6.95 12.28
N GLY A 123 15.53 8.20 12.37
CA GLY A 123 15.61 9.15 11.26
C GLY A 123 17.03 9.38 10.74
N GLY A 124 18.03 8.67 11.27
CA GLY A 124 19.46 8.83 11.00
C GLY A 124 20.10 7.51 10.61
N ALA A 125 21.16 7.11 11.32
CA ALA A 125 21.97 5.94 10.96
C ALA A 125 21.17 4.63 10.86
N ASP A 126 20.08 4.49 11.61
CA ASP A 126 19.28 3.26 11.68
C ASP A 126 18.00 3.28 10.81
N ALA A 127 17.76 4.38 10.07
CA ALA A 127 16.51 4.59 9.34
C ALA A 127 16.18 3.46 8.35
N ALA A 128 17.18 2.90 7.68
CA ALA A 128 16.99 1.80 6.73
C ALA A 128 16.47 0.52 7.42
N LEU A 129 17.01 0.21 8.60
CA LEU A 129 16.65 -0.99 9.36
C LEU A 129 15.25 -0.84 9.98
N VAL A 130 14.95 0.34 10.54
CA VAL A 130 13.59 0.66 11.03
C VAL A 130 12.59 0.57 9.89
N ARG A 131 12.91 1.10 8.70
CA ARG A 131 12.03 1.02 7.53
C ARG A 131 11.81 -0.41 7.05
N ALA A 132 12.82 -1.27 7.13
CA ALA A 132 12.70 -2.69 6.81
C ALA A 132 11.73 -3.41 7.75
N CYS A 133 11.85 -3.18 9.07
CA CYS A 133 10.91 -3.71 10.07
C CYS A 133 9.48 -3.25 9.80
N LEU A 134 9.28 -1.95 9.52
CA LEU A 134 7.96 -1.40 9.21
C LEU A 134 7.35 -2.00 7.95
N LYS A 135 8.15 -2.26 6.91
CA LYS A 135 7.68 -2.92 5.68
C LYS A 135 7.18 -4.33 5.93
N ILE A 136 7.89 -5.12 6.74
CA ILE A 136 7.43 -6.46 7.11
C ILE A 136 6.15 -6.37 7.92
N ALA A 137 6.10 -5.49 8.91
CA ALA A 137 4.91 -5.28 9.73
C ALA A 137 3.69 -4.87 8.90
N GLU A 138 3.87 -3.93 7.96
CA GLU A 138 2.81 -3.48 7.04
C GLU A 138 2.32 -4.62 6.14
N HIS A 139 3.22 -5.46 5.66
CA HIS A 139 2.85 -6.62 4.86
C HIS A 139 2.05 -7.65 5.65
N VAL A 140 2.48 -7.96 6.88
CA VAL A 140 1.79 -8.89 7.78
C VAL A 140 0.41 -8.36 8.15
N ASP A 141 0.30 -7.10 8.59
CA ASP A 141 -0.98 -6.48 8.96
C ASP A 141 -1.97 -6.44 7.78
N ASN A 142 -1.48 -6.18 6.55
CA ASN A 142 -2.32 -6.20 5.36
C ASN A 142 -2.82 -7.62 5.05
N ILE A 143 -1.95 -8.63 5.10
CA ILE A 143 -2.36 -10.01 4.80
C ILE A 143 -3.26 -10.59 5.88
N ASP A 144 -3.01 -10.31 7.17
CA ASP A 144 -3.91 -10.76 8.24
C ASP A 144 -5.32 -10.18 8.09
N ARG A 145 -5.46 -9.00 7.47
CA ARG A 145 -6.74 -8.35 7.26
C ARG A 145 -7.48 -8.77 5.98
N PHE A 146 -6.77 -9.01 4.87
CA PHE A 146 -7.39 -9.24 3.55
C PHE A 146 -7.02 -10.57 2.89
N GLY A 147 -5.98 -11.24 3.40
CA GLY A 147 -5.43 -12.45 2.81
C GLY A 147 -6.25 -13.69 3.15
N THR A 148 -6.13 -14.70 2.30
CA THR A 148 -6.63 -16.05 2.55
C THR A 148 -5.89 -16.72 3.71
N ALA A 149 -6.46 -17.77 4.31
CA ALA A 149 -5.79 -18.52 5.39
C ALA A 149 -4.39 -19.03 5.01
N ALA A 150 -4.19 -19.42 3.75
CA ALA A 150 -2.88 -19.86 3.25
C ALA A 150 -1.87 -18.69 3.16
N GLU A 151 -2.33 -17.51 2.72
CA GLU A 151 -1.48 -16.31 2.67
C GLU A 151 -1.14 -15.80 4.06
N GLN A 152 -2.10 -15.80 5.00
CA GLN A 152 -1.85 -15.46 6.40
C GLN A 152 -0.78 -16.35 7.03
N THR A 153 -0.86 -17.66 6.78
CA THR A 153 0.15 -18.61 7.25
C THR A 153 1.53 -18.26 6.68
N LYS A 154 1.62 -17.93 5.39
CA LYS A 154 2.87 -17.49 4.75
C LYS A 154 3.42 -16.19 5.35
N ALA A 155 2.56 -15.20 5.59
CA ALA A 155 2.96 -13.92 6.17
C ALA A 155 3.53 -14.07 7.59
N ARG A 156 2.95 -14.97 8.40
CA ARG A 156 3.42 -15.23 9.77
C ARG A 156 4.84 -15.83 9.82
N TYR A 157 5.31 -16.49 8.75
CA TYR A 157 6.72 -16.91 8.65
C TYR A 157 7.70 -15.74 8.56
N LEU A 158 7.23 -14.50 8.36
CA LEU A 158 8.08 -13.31 8.41
C LEU A 158 8.29 -12.79 9.84
N ILE A 159 7.50 -13.24 10.83
CA ILE A 159 7.64 -12.81 12.22
C ILE A 159 9.04 -13.14 12.80
N PRO A 160 9.62 -14.33 12.58
CA PRO A 160 11.00 -14.62 12.99
C PRO A 160 12.05 -13.67 12.36
N HIS A 161 11.84 -13.22 11.12
CA HIS A 161 12.75 -12.26 10.49
C HIS A 161 12.61 -10.87 11.11
N LEU A 162 11.39 -10.45 11.43
CA LEU A 162 11.13 -9.22 12.16
C LEU A 162 11.78 -9.23 13.54
N THR A 163 11.64 -10.32 14.32
CA THR A 163 12.24 -10.42 15.65
C THR A 163 13.76 -10.44 15.61
N ASN A 164 14.38 -11.03 14.58
CA ASN A 164 15.83 -10.97 14.38
C ASN A 164 16.32 -9.54 14.10
N MET A 165 15.64 -8.78 13.23
CA MET A 165 16.01 -7.38 12.99
C MET A 165 15.82 -6.49 14.22
N LEU A 166 14.76 -6.72 15.00
CA LEU A 166 14.56 -6.05 16.30
C LEU A 166 15.70 -6.39 17.29
N ARG A 167 16.21 -7.61 17.26
CA ARG A 167 17.37 -8.02 18.06
C ARG A 167 18.65 -7.27 17.68
N GLU A 168 18.94 -7.17 16.38
CA GLU A 168 20.10 -6.42 15.87
C GLU A 168 20.05 -4.93 16.26
N MET A 169 18.85 -4.33 16.33
CA MET A 169 18.65 -2.96 16.82
C MET A 169 18.80 -2.79 18.34
N GLY A 170 19.12 -3.85 19.07
CA GLY A 170 19.17 -3.82 20.53
C GLY A 170 17.79 -3.70 21.19
N ALA A 171 16.71 -3.90 20.44
CA ALA A 171 15.34 -3.65 20.88
C ALA A 171 14.72 -4.80 21.69
N THR A 172 15.47 -5.88 21.95
CA THR A 172 14.99 -7.04 22.72
C THR A 172 15.41 -6.96 24.19
N PRO A 173 14.68 -7.60 25.12
CA PRO A 173 15.07 -7.65 26.54
C PRO A 173 16.50 -8.17 26.75
N ALA A 174 16.92 -9.17 25.99
CA ALA A 174 18.27 -9.73 26.07
C ALA A 174 19.36 -8.72 25.61
N ALA A 175 19.09 -7.95 24.56
CA ALA A 175 20.03 -6.94 24.09
C ALA A 175 20.10 -5.71 25.02
N ARG A 176 18.99 -5.34 25.67
CA ARG A 176 18.99 -4.34 26.75
C ARG A 176 19.82 -4.81 27.96
N ALA A 177 19.60 -6.04 28.43
CA ALA A 177 20.37 -6.63 29.52
C ALA A 177 21.87 -6.74 29.19
N ALA A 178 22.23 -7.04 27.95
CA ALA A 178 23.63 -7.08 27.52
C ALA A 178 24.30 -5.69 27.55
N ARG A 179 23.58 -4.62 27.15
CA ARG A 179 24.06 -3.23 27.24
C ARG A 179 24.20 -2.78 28.68
N GLU A 180 23.22 -3.08 29.54
CA GLU A 180 23.25 -2.74 30.97
C GLU A 180 24.38 -3.48 31.72
N ALA A 181 24.70 -4.71 31.31
CA ALA A 181 25.81 -5.47 31.88
C ALA A 181 27.21 -5.02 31.41
N GLY A 182 27.32 -3.93 30.63
CA GLY A 182 28.59 -3.42 30.10
C GLY A 182 29.27 -4.37 29.10
N LYS A 183 28.57 -5.41 28.63
CA LYS A 183 29.09 -6.30 27.59
C LYS A 183 28.92 -5.58 26.26
N ALA A 184 30.04 -5.16 25.66
CA ALA A 184 30.05 -4.63 24.31
C ALA A 184 29.30 -5.60 23.38
N PRO A 185 28.42 -5.12 22.49
CA PRO A 185 27.77 -5.99 21.52
C PRO A 185 28.85 -6.75 20.75
N GLU A 186 28.65 -8.07 20.56
CA GLU A 186 29.50 -8.84 19.67
C GLU A 186 29.62 -8.07 18.36
N LYS A 187 30.85 -7.73 17.96
CA LYS A 187 31.10 -6.93 16.76
C LYS A 187 30.31 -7.52 15.61
N SER A 188 29.52 -6.69 14.93
CA SER A 188 28.81 -7.09 13.70
C SER A 188 29.75 -7.85 12.78
N LYS A 189 29.26 -8.91 12.14
CA LYS A 189 30.03 -9.75 11.20
C LYS A 189 30.72 -8.90 10.13
N LEU A 190 30.12 -7.77 9.77
CA LEU A 190 30.66 -6.78 8.84
C LEU A 190 31.88 -6.04 9.43
N ALA A 191 31.82 -5.64 10.70
CA ALA A 191 32.94 -5.03 11.42
C ALA A 191 34.11 -6.03 11.62
N GLN A 192 33.80 -7.32 11.83
CA GLN A 192 34.81 -8.38 11.90
C GLN A 192 35.51 -8.58 10.55
N MET A 193 34.77 -8.56 9.44
CA MET A 193 35.32 -8.68 8.08
C MET A 193 36.14 -7.45 7.68
N GLN A 194 35.73 -6.24 8.08
CA GLN A 194 36.51 -5.02 7.85
C GLN A 194 37.83 -5.05 8.64
N GLN A 195 37.81 -5.44 9.91
CA GLN A 195 39.06 -5.62 10.68
C GLN A 195 39.96 -6.70 10.11
N ALA A 196 39.42 -7.82 9.62
CA ALA A 196 40.20 -8.85 8.95
C ALA A 196 40.84 -8.32 7.65
N ARG A 197 40.09 -7.55 6.86
CA ARG A 197 40.58 -6.91 5.63
C ARG A 197 41.68 -5.89 5.91
N ASP A 198 41.51 -5.07 6.94
CA ASP A 198 42.46 -4.02 7.27
C ASP A 198 43.76 -4.60 7.87
N ARG A 199 43.67 -5.74 8.58
CA ARG A 199 44.85 -6.53 8.99
C ARG A 199 45.61 -7.13 7.81
N LEU A 200 44.90 -7.62 6.79
CA LEU A 200 45.50 -8.15 5.55
C LEU A 200 46.18 -7.07 4.68
N ARG A 201 45.82 -5.79 4.87
CA ARG A 201 46.44 -4.64 4.17
C ARG A 201 47.64 -4.05 4.91
N ALA A 202 47.84 -4.43 6.17
CA ALA A 202 48.94 -3.96 7.01
C ALA A 202 50.14 -4.92 7.04
N VAL A 203 50.08 -5.99 6.23
CA VAL A 203 51.16 -6.95 5.93
C VAL A 203 51.52 -6.78 4.46
#